data_AF-A0A0P7YL18-F1
#
_entry.id   AF-A0A0P7YL18-F1
#
_cell.length_a   1.000
_cell.length_b   1.000
_cell.length_c   1.000
_cell.angle_alpha   90.00
_cell.angle_beta   90.00
_cell.angle_gamma   90.00
#
_symmetry.space_group_name_H-M   'P 1'
#
loop_
_entity.id
_entity.type
_entity.pdbx_description
1 polymer ?
#
loop_
_entity_poly.entity_id
_entity_poly.type
_entity_poly.pdbx_seq_one_letter_code
_entity_poly.pdbx_strand_id
1 'polypeptide(L)'
;MEAIKKKMQMLKLDKENAIDRAEQAETDKKAAEDKCKQLEEELLGLQKKLKGTEDELDKYSEALKDAQEKLELSEKKAADVSLCSFRDALTVCHNTHVPYQKG
;
A
#
# COMPACT_ATOMS: atom_id res chain seq x y z
N MET A 1 -59.19 47.53 -15.59
CA MET A 1 -58.90 46.89 -14.28
C MET A 1 -58.34 45.47 -14.44
N GLU A 2 -58.94 44.65 -15.32
CA GLU A 2 -58.53 43.27 -15.65
C GLU A 2 -57.03 43.08 -15.99
N ALA A 3 -56.46 43.92 -16.87
CA ALA A 3 -55.07 43.78 -17.32
C ALA A 3 -54.03 43.93 -16.19
N ILE A 4 -54.28 44.81 -15.22
CA ILE A 4 -53.40 45.03 -14.06
C ILE A 4 -53.46 43.83 -13.14
N LYS A 5 -54.66 43.30 -12.88
CA LYS A 5 -54.86 42.11 -12.06
C LYS A 5 -54.15 40.89 -12.65
N LYS A 6 -54.22 40.71 -13.97
CA LYS A 6 -53.55 39.61 -14.68
C LYS A 6 -52.02 39.72 -14.63
N LYS A 7 -51.48 40.94 -14.80
CA LYS A 7 -50.04 41.21 -14.67
C LYS A 7 -49.54 40.94 -13.25
N MET A 8 -50.35 41.27 -12.24
CA MET A 8 -50.04 41.01 -10.85
C MET A 8 -50.06 39.51 -10.50
N GLN A 9 -50.98 38.73 -11.07
CA GLN A 9 -50.99 37.27 -10.90
C GLN A 9 -49.77 36.60 -11.55
N MET A 10 -49.37 37.05 -12.74
CA MET A 10 -48.14 36.56 -13.40
C MET A 10 -46.91 36.79 -12.52
N LEU A 11 -46.75 38.01 -11.98
CA LEU A 11 -45.60 38.33 -11.12
C LEU A 11 -45.57 37.51 -9.81
N LYS A 12 -46.74 37.13 -9.28
CA LYS A 12 -46.81 36.24 -8.10
C LYS A 12 -46.37 34.83 -8.45
N LEU A 13 -46.86 34.30 -9.57
CA LEU A 13 -46.48 32.97 -10.06
C LEU A 13 -44.98 32.90 -10.38
N ASP A 14 -44.44 33.93 -11.03
CA ASP A 14 -43.00 33.99 -11.34
C ASP A 14 -42.15 34.04 -10.07
N LYS A 15 -42.61 34.75 -9.03
CA LYS A 15 -41.94 34.80 -7.73
C LYS A 15 -41.99 33.44 -7.04
N GLU A 16 -43.15 32.78 -7.00
CA GLU A 16 -43.30 31.45 -6.39
C GLU A 16 -42.40 30.43 -7.10
N ASN A 17 -42.42 30.39 -8.43
CA ASN A 17 -41.54 29.51 -9.22
C ASN A 17 -40.05 29.77 -8.98
N ALA A 18 -39.65 31.03 -8.79
CA ALA A 18 -38.26 31.37 -8.49
C ALA A 18 -37.85 30.92 -7.09
N ILE A 19 -38.75 31.01 -6.11
CA ILE A 19 -38.52 30.54 -4.74
C ILE A 19 -38.41 29.02 -4.72
N ASP A 20 -39.36 28.30 -5.31
CA ASP A 20 -39.35 26.83 -5.35
C ASP A 20 -38.06 26.30 -6.00
N ARG A 21 -37.59 26.97 -7.07
CA ARG A 21 -36.34 26.62 -7.72
C ARG A 21 -35.12 26.89 -6.85
N ALA A 22 -35.12 27.98 -6.07
CA ALA A 22 -34.04 28.29 -5.15
C ALA A 22 -33.98 27.28 -3.99
N GLU A 23 -35.14 26.92 -3.43
CA GLU A 23 -35.25 25.93 -2.33
C GLU A 23 -34.81 24.53 -2.78
N GLN A 24 -35.18 24.11 -3.99
CA GLN A 24 -34.70 22.86 -4.55
C GLN A 24 -33.18 22.87 -4.74
N ALA A 25 -32.62 23.97 -5.28
CA ALA A 25 -31.18 24.10 -5.46
C ALA A 25 -30.41 24.09 -4.12
N GLU A 26 -30.96 24.69 -3.06
CA GLU A 26 -30.36 24.60 -1.72
C GLU A 26 -30.39 23.19 -1.16
N THR A 27 -31.50 22.47 -1.35
CA THR A 27 -31.64 21.08 -0.91
C THR A 27 -30.64 20.17 -1.62
N ASP A 28 -30.53 20.30 -2.95
CA ASP A 28 -29.60 19.52 -3.77
C ASP A 28 -28.15 19.84 -3.40
N LYS A 29 -27.83 21.12 -3.17
CA LYS A 29 -26.50 21.55 -2.71
C LYS A 29 -26.16 20.89 -1.38
N LYS A 30 -27.07 20.92 -0.41
CA LYS A 30 -26.84 20.32 0.91
C LYS A 30 -26.61 18.80 0.79
N ALA A 31 -27.42 18.11 -0.02
CA ALA A 31 -27.24 16.68 -0.27
C ALA A 31 -25.87 16.37 -0.92
N ALA A 32 -25.42 17.22 -1.86
CA ALA A 32 -24.11 17.09 -2.49
C ALA A 32 -22.96 17.35 -1.50
N GLU A 33 -23.09 18.36 -0.63
CA GLU A 33 -22.11 18.66 0.42
C GLU A 33 -21.98 17.51 1.42
N ASP A 34 -23.09 16.94 1.87
CA ASP A 34 -23.08 15.81 2.81
C ASP A 34 -22.45 14.56 2.15
N LYS A 35 -22.71 14.33 0.87
CA LYS A 35 -22.07 13.25 0.10
C LYS A 35 -20.57 13.50 -0.08
N CYS A 36 -20.15 14.73 -0.33
CA CYS A 36 -18.73 15.09 -0.40
C CYS A 36 -18.02 14.80 0.91
N LYS A 37 -18.60 15.20 2.06
CA LYS A 37 -18.01 14.93 3.38
C LYS A 37 -17.84 13.44 3.64
N GLN A 38 -18.84 12.62 3.31
CA GLN A 38 -18.73 11.17 3.43
C GLN A 38 -17.59 10.59 2.59
N LEU A 39 -17.44 11.06 1.36
CA LEU A 39 -16.35 10.62 0.47
C LEU A 39 -14.97 11.08 0.98
N GLU A 40 -14.87 12.28 1.55
CA GLU A 40 -13.64 12.78 2.17
C GLU A 40 -13.23 11.93 3.39
N GLU A 41 -14.18 11.55 4.25
CA GLU A 41 -13.95 10.66 5.39
C GLU A 41 -13.52 9.26 4.93
N GLU A 42 -14.18 8.70 3.90
CA GLU A 42 -13.80 7.41 3.32
C GLU A 42 -12.40 7.45 2.72
N LEU A 43 -12.07 8.52 1.99
CA LEU A 43 -10.76 8.72 1.39
C LEU A 43 -9.66 8.81 2.46
N LEU A 44 -9.90 9.53 3.55
CA LEU A 44 -8.99 9.56 4.70
C LEU A 44 -8.84 8.17 5.35
N GLY A 45 -9.94 7.41 5.48
CA GLY A 45 -9.92 6.04 5.98
C GLY A 45 -9.08 5.12 5.11
N LEU A 46 -9.24 5.20 3.78
CA LEU A 46 -8.46 4.44 2.81
C LEU A 46 -6.97 4.81 2.83
N GLN A 47 -6.65 6.10 2.93
CA GLN A 47 -5.25 6.55 3.05
C GLN A 47 -4.56 6.02 4.32
N LYS A 48 -5.28 5.96 5.44
CA LYS A 48 -4.74 5.36 6.68
C LYS A 48 -4.48 3.86 6.51
N LYS A 49 -5.40 3.14 5.86
CA LYS A 49 -5.21 1.72 5.54
C LYS A 49 -4.03 1.50 4.61
N LEU A 50 -3.90 2.33 3.56
CA LEU A 50 -2.78 2.28 2.63
C LEU A 50 -1.44 2.38 3.38
N LYS A 51 -1.29 3.40 4.22
CA LYS A 51 -0.08 3.57 5.04
C LYS A 51 0.19 2.40 5.97
N GLY A 52 -0.85 1.84 6.61
CA GLY A 52 -0.70 0.65 7.43
C GLY A 52 -0.18 -0.55 6.65
N THR A 53 -0.70 -0.78 5.44
CA THR A 53 -0.22 -1.83 4.54
C THR A 53 1.21 -1.56 4.04
N GLU A 54 1.55 -0.30 3.75
CA GLU A 54 2.91 0.11 3.37
C GLU A 54 3.91 -0.17 4.51
N ASP A 55 3.59 0.22 5.74
CA ASP A 55 4.43 -0.04 6.92
C ASP A 55 4.60 -1.55 7.18
N GLU A 56 3.57 -2.35 6.94
CA GLU A 56 3.66 -3.82 7.04
C GLU A 56 4.54 -4.41 5.95
N LEU A 57 4.40 -3.93 4.71
CA LEU A 57 5.23 -4.36 3.59
C LEU A 57 6.71 -4.06 3.84
N ASP A 58 7.04 -2.89 4.39
CA ASP A 58 8.40 -2.52 4.75
C ASP A 58 8.97 -3.47 5.80
N LYS A 59 8.20 -3.78 6.86
CA LYS A 59 8.61 -4.76 7.89
C LYS A 59 8.89 -6.14 7.31
N TYR A 60 8.00 -6.64 6.44
CA TYR A 60 8.21 -7.95 5.81
C TYR A 60 9.40 -7.94 4.86
N SER A 61 9.64 -6.83 4.16
CA SER A 61 10.78 -6.67 3.25
C SER A 61 12.12 -6.66 4.00
N GLU A 62 12.18 -6.00 5.15
CA GLU A 62 13.36 -6.04 6.03
C GLU A 62 13.58 -7.44 6.61
N ALA A 63 12.53 -8.07 7.14
CA ALA A 63 12.62 -9.43 7.68
C ALA A 63 13.08 -10.46 6.63
N LEU A 64 12.64 -10.29 5.38
CA LEU A 64 13.08 -11.13 4.26
C LEU A 64 14.57 -10.95 3.97
N LYS A 65 15.07 -9.71 3.94
CA LYS A 65 16.50 -9.43 3.74
C LYS A 65 17.34 -10.04 4.86
N ASP A 66 16.96 -9.85 6.12
CA ASP A 66 17.66 -10.45 7.27
C ASP A 66 17.69 -11.98 7.20
N ALA A 67 16.59 -12.61 6.78
CA ALA A 67 16.52 -14.06 6.62
C ALA A 67 17.42 -14.54 5.46
N GLN A 68 17.43 -13.81 4.34
CA GLN A 68 18.31 -14.09 3.20
C GLN A 68 19.79 -13.96 3.58
N GLU A 69 20.19 -12.91 4.30
CA GLU A 69 21.57 -12.76 4.77
C GLU A 69 22.00 -13.90 5.69
N LYS A 70 21.13 -14.32 6.62
CA LYS A 70 21.40 -15.47 7.49
C LYS A 70 21.55 -16.77 6.70
N LEU A 71 20.72 -16.96 5.68
CA LEU A 71 20.82 -18.12 4.79
C LEU A 71 22.16 -18.13 4.06
N GLU A 72 22.55 -17.02 3.43
CA GLU A 72 23.84 -16.92 2.73
C GLU A 72 25.03 -17.18 3.66
N LEU A 73 24.99 -16.67 4.90
CA LEU A 73 26.03 -16.92 5.90
C LEU A 73 26.12 -18.41 6.26
N SER A 74 24.97 -19.08 6.39
CA SER A 74 24.92 -20.51 6.68
C SER A 74 25.45 -21.34 5.51
N GLU A 75 25.08 -20.98 4.28
CA GLU A 75 25.56 -21.64 3.06
C GLU A 75 27.07 -21.49 2.88
N LYS A 76 27.60 -20.26 3.07
CA LYS A 76 29.04 -20.01 3.04
C LYS A 76 29.79 -20.84 4.07
N LYS A 77 29.31 -20.90 5.32
CA LYS A 77 29.91 -21.73 6.37
C LYS A 77 29.89 -23.22 6.01
N ALA A 78 28.78 -23.73 5.49
CA ALA A 78 28.68 -25.12 5.06
C ALA A 78 29.65 -25.44 3.90
N ALA A 79 29.79 -24.52 2.95
CA ALA A 79 30.75 -24.64 1.85
C ALA A 79 32.21 -24.63 2.36
N ASP A 80 32.56 -23.73 3.29
CA ASP A 80 33.92 -23.63 3.85
C ASP A 80 34.33 -24.89 4.62
N VAL A 81 33.40 -25.45 5.41
CA VAL A 81 33.62 -26.73 6.12
C VAL A 81 33.82 -27.86 5.11
N SER A 82 33.03 -27.90 4.04
CA SER A 82 33.15 -28.92 3.00
C SER A 82 34.50 -28.85 2.27
N LEU A 83 34.99 -27.65 1.98
CA LEU A 83 36.29 -27.43 1.34
C LEU A 83 37.46 -27.79 2.27
N CYS A 84 37.38 -27.44 3.55
CA CYS A 84 38.43 -27.80 4.51
C CYS A 84 38.51 -29.33 4.69
N SER A 85 37.36 -30.00 4.81
CA SER A 85 37.28 -31.46 4.90
C SER A 85 37.92 -32.15 3.70
N PHE A 86 37.69 -31.62 2.49
CA PHE A 86 38.25 -32.17 1.26
C PHE A 86 39.76 -31.97 1.17
N ARG A 87 40.25 -30.79 1.58
CA ARG A 87 41.69 -30.47 1.63
C ARG A 87 42.41 -31.33 2.67
N ASP A 88 41.80 -31.55 3.83
CA ASP A 88 42.38 -32.37 4.89
C ASP A 88 42.45 -33.84 4.48
N ALA A 89 41.39 -34.36 3.81
CA ALA A 89 41.39 -35.71 3.25
C ALA A 89 42.44 -35.90 2.14
N LEU A 90 42.60 -34.93 1.22
CA LEU A 90 43.64 -34.95 0.18
C LEU A 90 45.05 -34.94 0.78
N THR A 91 45.27 -34.15 1.83
CA THR A 91 46.57 -34.05 2.51
C THR A 91 46.94 -35.36 3.21
N VAL A 92 45.98 -36.01 3.86
CA VAL A 92 46.19 -37.33 4.46
C VAL A 92 46.54 -38.37 3.40
N CYS A 93 45.78 -38.44 2.30
CA CYS A 93 46.05 -39.36 1.18
C CYS A 93 47.45 -39.14 0.57
N HIS A 94 47.87 -37.88 0.39
CA HIS A 94 49.19 -37.55 -0.16
C HIS A 94 50.31 -37.95 0.82
N ASN A 95 50.16 -37.71 2.12
CA ASN A 95 51.17 -38.06 3.12
C ASN A 95 51.26 -39.58 3.40
N THR A 96 50.18 -40.35 3.24
CA THR A 96 50.23 -41.82 3.35
C THR A 96 50.91 -42.52 2.18
N HIS A 97 51.08 -41.88 1.02
CA HIS A 97 51.68 -42.48 -0.17
C HIS A 97 53.21 -42.26 -0.30
N VAL A 98 53.83 -41.47 0.57
CA VAL A 98 55.26 -41.10 0.52
C VAL A 98 56.24 -41.98 1.36
N PRO A 99 55.86 -42.99 2.18
CA PRO A 99 56.86 -43.75 2.93
C PRO A 99 57.46 -44.96 2.17
N TYR A 100 57.44 -45.00 0.83
CA TYR A 100 57.88 -46.17 0.04
C TYR A 100 58.95 -45.88 -1.06
N GLN A 101 59.77 -44.85 -0.90
CA GLN A 101 60.85 -44.53 -1.86
C GLN A 101 62.23 -44.26 -1.22
N LYS A 102 62.41 -44.54 0.08
CA LYS A 102 63.75 -44.51 0.73
C LYS A 102 64.07 -45.85 1.36
N GLY A 103 64.59 -46.75 0.54
CA GLY A 103 65.20 -48.02 0.91
C GLY A 103 66.11 -48.46 -0.21
#